data_AF-A0A1F2Y273-F1
#
_entry.id   AF-A0A1F2Y273-F1
#
_cell.length_a   1.000
_cell.length_b   1.000
_cell.length_c   1.000
_cell.angle_alpha   90.00
_cell.angle_beta   90.00
_cell.angle_gamma   90.00
#
_symmetry.space_group_name_H-M   'P 1'
#
loop_
_entity.id
_entity.type
_entity.pdbx_description
1 polymer ?
#
loop_
_entity_poly.entity_id
_entity_poly.type
_entity_poly.pdbx_seq_one_letter_code
_entity_poly.pdbx_strand_id
1 'polypeptide(L)'
;MAVNKEELHRLIDQITDPVELETAYRALESIVKYDEQSWYWKQDWQTGEAEAERDKEERRIRRPFERAEDLFEHLDREASRDHES
;
A
#
# COMPACT_ATOMS: atom_id res chain seq x y z
N MET A 1 -8.40 -9.16 -21.17
CA MET A 1 -7.60 -7.92 -21.17
C MET A 1 -7.62 -7.37 -19.76
N ALA A 2 -6.48 -6.98 -19.20
CA ALA A 2 -6.46 -6.32 -17.90
C ALA A 2 -6.80 -4.84 -18.09
N VAL A 3 -7.77 -4.33 -17.34
CA VAL A 3 -8.12 -2.91 -17.30
C VAL A 3 -7.20 -2.24 -16.29
N ASN A 4 -6.53 -1.15 -16.67
CA ASN A 4 -5.70 -0.37 -15.76
C ASN A 4 -6.53 0.68 -15.00
N LYS A 5 -5.94 1.32 -13.98
CA LYS A 5 -6.65 2.29 -13.13
C LYS A 5 -7.25 3.46 -13.93
N GLU A 6 -6.48 4.05 -14.84
CA GLU A 6 -6.91 5.20 -15.65
C GLU A 6 -8.05 4.85 -16.61
N GLU A 7 -7.98 3.66 -17.22
CA GLU A 7 -9.04 3.10 -18.05
C GLU A 7 -10.31 2.86 -17.24
N LEU A 8 -10.19 2.29 -16.03
CA LEU A 8 -11.34 2.06 -15.15
C LEU A 8 -12.03 3.38 -14.76
N HIS A 9 -11.26 4.41 -14.38
CA HIS A 9 -11.82 5.72 -14.08
C HIS A 9 -12.55 6.31 -15.29
N ARG A 10 -11.94 6.27 -16.48
CA ARG A 10 -12.59 6.75 -17.71
C ARG A 10 -13.87 5.99 -18.03
N LEU A 11 -13.90 4.67 -17.84
CA LEU A 11 -15.10 3.88 -18.08
C LEU A 11 -16.23 4.24 -17.11
N ILE A 12 -15.92 4.48 -15.83
CA ILE A 12 -16.90 4.92 -14.84
C ILE A 12 -17.43 6.31 -15.18
N ASP A 13 -16.55 7.24 -15.57
CA ASP A 13 -16.93 8.62 -15.92
C ASP A 13 -17.84 8.70 -17.17
N GLN A 14 -17.83 7.67 -18.01
CA GLN A 14 -18.70 7.57 -19.19
C GLN A 14 -20.10 7.06 -18.87
N ILE A 15 -20.35 6.55 -17.66
CA ILE A 15 -21.66 6.03 -17.25
C ILE A 15 -22.54 7.22 -16.83
N THR A 16 -23.48 7.58 -17.71
CA THR A 16 -24.41 8.69 -17.47
C THR A 16 -25.75 8.27 -16.87
N ASP A 17 -26.13 6.99 -16.98
CA ASP A 17 -27.34 6.47 -16.36
C ASP A 17 -27.07 6.18 -14.86
N PRO A 18 -27.80 6.83 -13.94
CA PRO A 18 -27.66 6.58 -12.50
C PRO A 18 -27.85 5.10 -12.10
N VAL A 19 -28.70 4.35 -12.82
CA VAL A 19 -28.93 2.93 -12.51
C VAL A 19 -27.72 2.07 -12.89
N GLU A 20 -27.13 2.34 -14.05
CA GLU A 20 -25.89 1.68 -14.48
C GLU A 20 -24.72 2.03 -13.57
N LEU A 21 -24.65 3.28 -13.10
CA LEU A 21 -23.60 3.73 -12.19
C LEU A 21 -23.69 3.02 -10.83
N GLU A 22 -24.88 2.94 -10.25
CA GLU A 22 -25.11 2.16 -9.02
C GLU A 22 -24.77 0.68 -9.23
N THR A 23 -25.12 0.12 -10.38
CA THR A 23 -24.80 -1.28 -10.71
C THR A 23 -23.29 -1.51 -10.78
N ALA A 24 -22.54 -0.61 -11.42
CA ALA A 24 -21.08 -0.66 -11.49
C ALA A 24 -20.45 -0.52 -10.10
N TYR A 25 -20.99 0.38 -9.26
CA TYR A 25 -20.56 0.54 -7.87
C TYR A 25 -20.73 -0.75 -7.06
N ARG A 26 -21.90 -1.39 -7.13
CA ARG A 26 -22.16 -2.67 -6.44
C ARG A 26 -21.25 -3.81 -6.88
N ALA A 27 -20.93 -3.87 -8.17
CA ALA A 27 -20.00 -4.85 -8.71
C ALA A 27 -18.58 -4.65 -8.14
N LEU A 28 -18.09 -3.40 -8.11
CA LEU A 28 -16.81 -3.06 -7.51
C LEU A 28 -16.78 -3.31 -6.00
N GLU A 29 -17.84 -2.92 -5.28
CA GLU A 29 -18.00 -3.19 -3.85
C GLU A 29 -17.91 -4.70 -3.56
N SER A 30 -18.56 -5.54 -4.37
CA SER A 30 -18.50 -7.00 -4.22
C SER A 30 -17.08 -7.53 -4.43
N ILE A 31 -16.35 -7.04 -5.44
CA ILE A 31 -14.96 -7.47 -5.70
C ILE A 31 -14.06 -7.13 -4.52
N VAL A 32 -14.14 -5.88 -4.04
CA VAL A 32 -13.35 -5.41 -2.90
C VAL A 32 -13.71 -6.19 -1.63
N LYS A 33 -15.00 -6.46 -1.38
CA LYS A 33 -15.43 -7.14 -0.15
C LYS A 33 -14.90 -8.57 -0.03
N TYR A 34 -14.74 -9.28 -1.14
CA TYR A 34 -14.25 -10.67 -1.16
C TYR A 34 -12.76 -10.79 -1.45
N ASP A 35 -12.07 -9.67 -1.69
CA ASP A 35 -10.62 -9.65 -1.80
C ASP A 35 -9.99 -9.62 -0.40
N GLU A 36 -9.29 -10.69 -0.05
CA GLU A 36 -8.51 -10.80 1.19
C GLU A 36 -7.43 -9.71 1.31
N GLN A 37 -7.08 -9.08 0.19
CA GLN A 37 -6.12 -8.00 0.06
C GLN A 37 -6.78 -6.62 -0.03
N SER A 38 -8.09 -6.50 0.13
CA SER A 38 -8.79 -5.21 0.07
C SER A 38 -8.30 -4.14 1.07
N TRP A 39 -7.63 -4.56 2.14
CA TRP A 39 -7.05 -3.67 3.13
C TRP A 39 -5.99 -2.72 2.57
N TYR A 40 -5.31 -3.03 1.46
CA TYR A 40 -4.40 -2.09 0.78
C TYR A 40 -5.12 -0.81 0.35
N TRP A 41 -6.42 -0.90 0.04
CA TRP A 41 -7.23 0.23 -0.42
C TRP A 41 -7.81 1.07 0.72
N LYS A 42 -7.61 0.68 1.98
CA LYS A 42 -8.09 1.45 3.12
C LYS A 42 -7.29 2.74 3.27
N GLN A 43 -7.97 3.80 3.67
CA GLN A 43 -7.38 5.12 3.86
C GLN A 43 -6.15 5.08 4.79
N ASP A 44 -6.26 4.40 5.94
CA ASP A 44 -5.16 4.30 6.90
C ASP A 44 -3.91 3.65 6.29
N TRP A 45 -4.10 2.63 5.44
CA TRP A 45 -2.98 2.00 4.74
C TRP A 45 -2.33 2.95 3.75
N GLN A 46 -3.13 3.65 2.94
CA GLN A 46 -2.63 4.63 1.97
C GLN A 46 -1.91 5.81 2.66
N THR A 47 -2.40 6.25 3.82
CA THR A 47 -1.72 7.25 4.65
C THR A 47 -0.38 6.73 5.17
N GLY A 48 -0.34 5.51 5.69
CA GLY A 48 0.91 4.88 6.14
C GLY A 48 1.94 4.72 5.04
N GLU A 49 1.52 4.34 3.82
CA GLU A 49 2.40 4.27 2.65
C GLU A 49 2.99 5.64 2.30
N ALA A 50 2.17 6.69 2.31
CA ALA A 50 2.64 8.05 2.03
C ALA A 50 3.61 8.58 3.10
N GLU A 51 3.38 8.25 4.37
CA GLU A 51 4.29 8.57 5.48
C GLU A 51 5.61 7.81 5.35
N ALA A 52 5.55 6.49 5.10
CA ALA A 52 6.74 5.67 4.93
C ALA A 52 7.59 6.15 3.75
N GLU A 53 6.99 6.55 2.62
CA GLU A 53 7.72 7.09 1.48
C GLU A 53 8.40 8.42 1.82
N ARG A 54 7.70 9.32 2.52
CA ARG A 54 8.28 10.57 3.02
C ARG A 54 9.45 10.31 3.96
N ASP A 55 9.36 9.34 4.85
CA ASP A 55 10.45 8.99 5.76
C ASP A 55 11.68 8.45 5.01
N LYS A 56 11.51 7.77 3.85
CA LYS A 56 12.62 7.40 2.96
C LYS A 56 13.26 8.63 2.31
N GLU A 57 12.44 9.54 1.77
CA GLU A 57 12.90 10.77 1.12
C GLU A 57 13.68 11.66 2.10
N GLU A 58 13.12 11.85 3.30
CA GLU A 58 13.71 12.64 4.38
C GLU A 58 14.83 11.90 5.14
N ARG A 59 15.12 10.65 4.77
CA ARG A 59 16.15 9.78 5.40
C ARG A 59 15.96 9.61 6.91
N ARG A 60 14.71 9.66 7.39
CA ARG A 60 14.34 9.41 8.79
C ARG A 60 14.41 7.92 9.14
N ILE A 61 14.18 7.07 8.14
CA ILE A 61 14.39 5.63 8.24
C ILE A 61 15.65 5.22 7.46
N ARG A 62 16.37 4.23 7.99
CA ARG A 62 17.54 3.68 7.31
C ARG A 62 17.10 3.01 6.00
N ARG A 63 17.97 3.08 5.00
CA ARG A 63 17.74 2.36 3.75
C ARG A 63 17.61 0.86 4.04
N PRO A 64 16.80 0.13 3.26
CA PRO A 64 16.75 -1.32 3.34
C PRO A 64 18.16 -1.91 3.25
N PHE A 65 18.43 -2.96 4.02
CA PHE A 65 19.63 -3.75 3.86
C PHE A 65 19.61 -4.44 2.51
N GLU A 66 20.74 -4.45 1.81
CA GLU A 66 20.85 -5.09 0.49
C GLU A 66 20.80 -6.62 0.60
N ARG A 67 21.19 -7.16 1.77
CA ARG A 67 21.20 -8.59 2.05
C ARG A 67 20.71 -8.87 3.47
N ALA A 68 20.24 -10.10 3.68
CA ALA A 68 19.76 -10.53 4.99
C ALA A 68 20.89 -10.57 6.03
N GLU A 69 22.11 -10.92 5.61
CA GLU A 69 23.29 -10.97 6.49
C GLU A 69 23.60 -9.59 7.10
N ASP A 70 23.46 -8.52 6.30
CA ASP A 70 23.70 -7.15 6.78
C ASP A 70 22.67 -6.72 7.84
N LEU A 71 21.42 -7.20 7.71
CA LEU A 71 20.38 -7.00 8.72
C LEU A 71 20.72 -7.74 10.03
N PHE A 72 21.15 -9.01 9.94
CA PHE A 72 21.48 -9.80 11.12
C PHE A 72 22.70 -9.24 11.87
N GLU A 73 23.77 -8.87 11.15
CA GLU A 73 24.93 -8.21 11.77
C GLU A 73 24.56 -6.90 12.46
N HIS A 74 23.62 -6.14 11.88
CA HIS A 74 23.13 -4.91 12.49
C HIS A 74 22.37 -5.18 13.79
N LEU A 75 21.46 -6.15 13.80
CA LEU A 75 20.67 -6.52 14.97
C LEU A 75 21.54 -7.03 16.12
N ASP A 76 22.52 -7.88 15.83
CA ASP A 76 23.46 -8.39 16.85
C ASP A 76 24.28 -7.25 17.48
N ARG A 77 24.67 -6.27 16.66
CA ARG A 77 25.44 -5.10 17.12
C ARG A 77 24.61 -4.16 17.99
N GLU A 78 23.32 -3.98 17.71
CA GLU A 78 22.41 -3.19 18.56
C GLU A 78 22.10 -3.92 19.87
N ALA A 79 21.82 -5.23 19.82
CA ALA A 79 21.58 -6.05 21.01
C ALA A 79 22.77 -6.06 21.99
N SER A 80 24.00 -6.01 21.45
CA SER A 80 25.23 -5.94 22.25
C SER A 80 25.44 -4.56 22.90
N ARG A 81 25.00 -3.47 22.24
CA ARG A 81 25.11 -2.09 22.76
C ARG A 81 24.17 -1.82 23.92
N ASP A 82 22.96 -2.37 23.88
CA ASP A 82 21.97 -2.25 24.96
C ASP A 82 22.37 -3.03 26.22
N HIS A 83 23.30 -3.99 26.12
CA HIS A 83 23.83 -4.76 27.26
C HIS A 83 25.04 -4.11 27.95
N GLU A 84 25.66 -3.09 27.32
CA GLU A 84 26.81 -2.35 27.87
C GLU A 84 26.44 -0.99 28.49
N SER A 85 25.16 -0.59 28.43
CA SER A 85 24.61 0.64 29.03
C SER A 85 23.88 0.39 30.35
#